data_AF-A0A536CIZ1-F1
#
_entry.id   AF-A0A536CIZ1-F1
#
_cell.length_a   1.000
_cell.length_b   1.000
_cell.length_c   1.000
_cell.angle_alpha   90.00
_cell.angle_beta   90.00
_cell.angle_gamma   90.00
#
_symmetry.space_group_name_H-M   'P 1'
#
loop_
_entity.id
_entity.type
_entity.pdbx_description
1 polymer ?
#
loop_
_entity_poly.entity_id
_entity_poly.type
_entity_poly.pdbx_seq_one_letter_code
_entity_poly.pdbx_strand_id
1 'polypeptide(L)' 'MATAAAKRYGRAVFELAQAERGVEAWTQRLAQLREILDDQKVTAVLTNPTIPTGRRM' A
#
# COMPACT_ATOMS: atom_id res chain seq x y z
N MET A 1 -9.87 -12.18 3.35
CA MET A 1 -9.82 -12.23 1.87
C MET A 1 -9.68 -10.81 1.33
N ALA A 2 -8.86 -10.59 0.30
CA ALA A 2 -8.72 -9.27 -0.33
C ALA A 2 -9.99 -8.90 -1.12
N THR A 3 -10.44 -7.65 -0.98
CA THR A 3 -11.60 -7.13 -1.72
C THR A 3 -11.33 -7.10 -3.23
N ALA A 4 -12.39 -7.07 -4.04
CA ALA A 4 -12.26 -6.95 -5.50
C ALA A 4 -11.47 -5.69 -5.90
N ALA A 5 -11.72 -4.57 -5.19
CA ALA A 5 -10.97 -3.33 -5.38
C ALA A 5 -9.48 -3.50 -5.05
N ALA A 6 -9.14 -4.14 -3.92
CA ALA A 6 -7.75 -4.37 -3.53
C ALA A 6 -7.00 -5.22 -4.58
N LYS A 7 -7.63 -6.26 -5.11
CA LYS A 7 -7.05 -7.07 -6.20
C LYS A 7 -6.83 -6.26 -7.48
N ARG A 8 -7.79 -5.39 -7.84
CA ARG A 8 -7.66 -4.52 -9.03
C ARG A 8 -6.50 -3.54 -8.90
N TYR A 9 -6.40 -2.85 -7.76
CA TYR A 9 -5.30 -1.90 -7.52
C TYR A 9 -3.95 -2.61 -7.41
N GLY A 10 -3.87 -3.74 -6.70
CA GLY A 10 -2.63 -4.53 -6.61
C GLY A 10 -2.13 -4.98 -7.98
N ARG A 11 -3.03 -5.44 -8.86
CA ARG A 11 -2.69 -5.79 -10.24
C ARG A 11 -2.18 -4.59 -11.05
N ALA A 12 -2.87 -3.45 -10.99
CA ALA A 12 -2.48 -2.26 -11.75
C ALA A 12 -1.08 -1.76 -11.35
N VAL A 13 -0.76 -1.75 -10.05
CA VAL A 13 0.57 -1.34 -9.56
C VAL A 13 1.65 -2.36 -9.97
N PHE A 14 1.35 -3.66 -9.96
CA PHE A 14 2.26 -4.68 -10.43
C PHE A 14 2.53 -4.58 -11.94
N GLU A 15 1.50 -4.34 -12.75
CA GLU A 15 1.64 -4.12 -14.19
C GLU A 15 2.50 -2.89 -14.50
N LEU A 16 2.36 -1.81 -13.72
CA LEU A 16 3.25 -0.64 -13.81
C LEU A 16 4.71 -1.00 -13.52
N ALA A 17 4.96 -1.72 -12.43
CA ALA A 17 6.31 -2.14 -12.06
C ALA A 17 6.96 -3.05 -13.12
N GLN A 18 6.17 -3.89 -13.81
CA GLN A 18 6.67 -4.68 -14.94
C GLN A 18 7.02 -3.80 -16.15
N ALA A 19 6.16 -2.85 -16.51
CA ALA A 19 6.41 -1.93 -17.62
C ALA A 19 7.70 -1.12 -17.43
N GLU A 20 8.00 -0.74 -16.19
CA GLU A 20 9.20 0.01 -15.82
C GLU A 20 10.44 -0.87 -15.57
N ARG A 21 10.34 -2.20 -15.71
CA ARG A 21 11.37 -3.18 -15.31
C ARG A 21 11.82 -3.02 -13.84
N GLY A 22 10.92 -2.55 -12.97
CA GLY A 22 11.18 -2.23 -11.57
C GLY A 22 10.62 -3.24 -10.57
N VAL A 23 10.34 -4.48 -10.98
CA VAL A 23 9.66 -5.50 -10.14
C VAL A 23 10.42 -5.78 -8.84
N GLU A 24 11.74 -5.82 -8.86
CA GLU A 24 12.55 -6.08 -7.66
C GLU A 24 12.49 -4.90 -6.67
N ALA A 25 12.67 -3.67 -7.16
CA ALA A 25 12.52 -2.47 -6.35
C ALA A 25 11.10 -2.32 -5.79
N TRP A 26 10.08 -2.66 -6.58
CA TRP A 26 8.70 -2.72 -6.13
C TRP A 26 8.51 -3.74 -5.00
N THR A 27 9.08 -4.94 -5.15
CA THR A 27 9.03 -6.00 -4.13
C THR A 27 9.66 -5.53 -2.81
N GLN A 28 10.82 -4.87 -2.87
CA GLN A 28 11.48 -4.30 -1.70
C GLN A 28 10.63 -3.22 -1.00
N ARG A 29 10.03 -2.30 -1.78
CA ARG A 29 9.13 -1.28 -1.24
C ARG A 29 7.88 -1.90 -0.60
N LEU A 30 7.36 -2.99 -1.16
CA LEU A 30 6.22 -3.72 -0.60
C LEU A 30 6.56 -4.37 0.75
N ALA A 31 7.77 -4.90 0.91
CA ALA A 31 8.25 -5.42 2.18
C ALA A 31 8.32 -4.31 3.24
N GLN A 32 8.91 -3.15 2.91
CA GLN A 32 8.97 -1.99 3.81
C GLN A 32 7.57 -1.49 4.19
N LEU A 33 6.66 -1.39 3.22
CA LEU A 33 5.28 -0.97 3.48
C LEU A 33 4.58 -1.95 4.43
N ARG A 34 4.84 -3.26 4.27
CA ARG A 34 4.28 -4.27 5.16
C ARG A 34 4.79 -4.13 6.59
N GLU A 35 6.08 -3.85 6.78
CA GLU A 35 6.64 -3.58 8.12
C GLU A 35 6.00 -2.35 8.77
N ILE A 36 5.83 -1.26 8.03
CA ILE A 36 5.20 -0.03 8.53
C ILE A 36 3.74 -0.27 8.91
N LEU A 37 2.99 -1.02 8.08
CA LEU A 37 1.58 -1.30 8.32
C LEU A 37 1.36 -2.33 9.44
N ASP A 38 2.39 -3.07 9.85
CA ASP A 38 2.32 -3.96 11.01
C ASP A 38 2.30 -3.17 12.33
N ASP A 39 2.74 -1.91 12.33
CA ASP A 39 2.58 -1.01 13.48
C ASP A 39 1.10 -0.62 13.65
N GLN A 40 0.50 -1.08 14.75
CA GLN A 40 -0.88 -0.81 15.11
C GLN A 40 -1.18 0.69 15.24
N LYS A 41 -0.21 1.51 15.67
CA LYS A 41 -0.39 2.97 15.77
C LYS A 41 -0.53 3.60 14.40
N VAL A 42 0.27 3.15 13.43
CA VAL A 42 0.22 3.61 12.05
C VAL A 42 -1.13 3.26 11.44
N THR A 43 -1.54 1.99 11.57
CA THR A 43 -2.84 1.53 11.06
C THR A 43 -3.99 2.32 11.69
N ALA A 44 -3.96 2.56 13.00
CA ALA A 44 -4.99 3.34 13.69
C ALA A 44 -5.13 4.75 13.13
N VAL A 45 -4.03 5.42 12.78
CA VAL A 45 -4.07 6.77 12.17
C VAL A 45 -4.62 6.71 10.74
N LEU A 46 -4.13 5.79 9.91
CA LEU A 46 -4.52 5.71 8.49
C LEU A 46 -6.00 5.37 8.32
N THR A 47 -6.54 4.48 9.16
CA THR A 47 -7.94 4.06 9.08
C THR A 47 -8.91 5.00 9.79
N ASN A 48 -8.41 5.95 10.59
CA ASN A 48 -9.28 6.85 11.35
C ASN A 48 -9.97 7.87 10.42
N PRO A 49 -11.30 7.81 10.25
CA PRO A 49 -12.03 8.71 9.35
C PRO A 49 -12.10 10.15 9.88
N THR A 50 -11.87 10.38 11.18
CA THR A 50 -11.97 11.72 11.77
C THR A 50 -10.74 12.58 11.52
N ILE A 51 -9.62 11.98 11.15
CA ILE A 51 -8.42 12.72 10.76
C ILE A 51 -8.58 13.16 9.29
N PRO A 52 -8.44 14.44 8.94
CA PRO A 52 -8.53 14.88 7.55
C PRO A 52 -7.50 14.17 6.66
N THR A 53 -7.86 13.84 5.42
CA THR A 53 -7.00 13.07 4.51
C THR A 53 -5.64 13.72 4.30
N GLY A 54 -5.59 15.04 4.06
CA GLY A 54 -4.33 15.78 3.89
C GLY A 54 -3.47 15.91 5.16
N ARG A 55 -3.92 15.36 6.30
CA ARG A 55 -3.13 15.20 7.52
C ARG A 55 -2.71 13.75 7.76
N ARG A 56 -3.38 12.78 7.12
CA ARG A 56 -3.03 11.34 7.18
C ARG A 56 -2.01 10.93 6.12
N MET A 57 -1.95 11.68 5.02
CA MET A 57 -1.17 11.43 3.79
C MET A 57 -0.36 12.68 3.49
#